data_AF-A0A8E2LFZ8-F1
#
_entry.id   AF-A0A8E2LFZ8-F1
#
_cell.length_a   1.000
_cell.length_b   1.000
_cell.length_c   1.000
_cell.angle_alpha   90.00
_cell.angle_beta   90.00
_cell.angle_gamma   90.00
#
_symmetry.space_group_name_H-M   'P 1'
#
loop_
_entity.id
_entity.type
_entity.pdbx_description
1 polymer ?
#
loop_
_entity_poly.entity_id
_entity_poly.type
_entity_poly.pdbx_seq_one_letter_code
_entity_poly.pdbx_strand_id
1 'polypeptide(L)'
;MEYLNRSFNFFGEYFLLNIYNGGIKIKTKNNWLGFGSLFLLVLGIISLFIANSVHKNYGISRNNLLNMIEVNNLSTQQIDKIGNAVKEINNRFHTDEYIAIYTSKDNKFSKVPNYSFPSKAQLKDNLLTRVAYPIERYNGKNFFVVHQYFPDWYYLFPISLFSLSAIFLIIWTVFQVKLIFNHIKNIKLIFK
;
A
#
# COMPACT_ATOMS: atom_id res chain seq x y z
N MET A 1 -52.17 -7.15 -3.20
CA MET A 1 -51.03 -6.33 -2.75
C MET A 1 -50.60 -6.82 -1.36
N GLU A 2 -50.03 -8.04 -1.24
CA GLU A 2 -49.58 -8.53 0.09
C GLU A 2 -48.66 -9.78 0.03
N TYR A 3 -47.80 -9.90 -0.99
CA TYR A 3 -46.91 -11.08 -1.13
C TYR A 3 -45.46 -10.75 -1.48
N LEU A 4 -44.97 -9.56 -1.08
CA LEU A 4 -43.62 -9.09 -1.44
C LEU A 4 -42.85 -8.44 -0.28
N ASN A 5 -42.89 -8.99 0.94
CA ASN A 5 -42.04 -8.43 2.02
C ASN A 5 -41.53 -9.44 3.06
N ARG A 6 -41.14 -10.65 2.62
CA ARG A 6 -40.56 -11.67 3.52
C ARG A 6 -39.29 -12.34 3.00
N SER A 7 -38.53 -11.64 2.17
CA SER A 7 -37.11 -11.93 1.96
C SER A 7 -36.31 -10.89 2.75
N PHE A 8 -35.20 -11.29 3.38
CA PHE A 8 -34.46 -10.57 4.44
C PHE A 8 -35.15 -10.75 5.80
N ASN A 9 -34.65 -11.52 6.77
CA ASN A 9 -33.27 -11.56 7.23
C ASN A 9 -33.08 -12.77 8.17
N PHE A 10 -33.26 -14.01 7.68
CA PHE A 10 -33.22 -15.22 8.53
C PHE A 10 -31.91 -15.32 9.32
N PHE A 11 -30.78 -14.93 8.71
CA PHE A 11 -29.49 -14.89 9.40
C PHE A 11 -29.41 -13.78 10.45
N GLY A 12 -29.90 -12.57 10.15
CA GLY A 12 -29.89 -11.45 11.10
C GLY A 12 -30.80 -11.68 12.30
N GLU A 13 -32.02 -12.18 12.08
CA GLU A 13 -32.95 -12.50 13.16
C GLU A 13 -32.48 -13.68 14.00
N TYR A 14 -31.91 -14.73 13.38
CA TYR A 14 -31.33 -15.85 14.11
C TYR A 14 -30.11 -15.43 14.94
N PHE A 15 -29.28 -14.51 14.43
CA PHE A 15 -28.13 -13.98 15.16
C PHE A 15 -28.56 -13.10 16.34
N LEU A 16 -29.58 -12.24 16.15
CA LEU A 16 -30.13 -11.38 17.20
C LEU A 16 -30.88 -12.17 18.28
N LEU A 17 -31.70 -13.17 17.91
CA LEU A 17 -32.40 -14.03 18.88
C LEU A 17 -31.42 -14.82 19.76
N ASN A 18 -30.29 -15.26 19.20
CA ASN A 18 -29.29 -16.02 19.93
C ASN A 18 -28.45 -15.17 20.90
N ILE A 19 -28.30 -13.87 20.62
CA ILE A 19 -27.69 -12.90 21.55
C ILE A 19 -28.66 -12.57 22.69
N TYR A 20 -29.95 -12.37 22.38
CA TYR A 20 -30.96 -11.94 23.36
C TYR A 20 -31.38 -13.05 24.35
N ASN A 21 -31.46 -14.30 23.90
CA ASN A 21 -31.94 -15.42 24.75
C ASN A 21 -30.84 -16.12 25.57
N GLY A 22 -29.60 -15.62 25.59
CA GLY A 22 -28.50 -16.23 26.35
C GLY A 22 -28.18 -17.69 25.95
N GLY A 23 -28.78 -18.20 24.87
CA GLY A 23 -28.85 -19.62 24.52
C GLY A 23 -27.66 -20.14 23.74
N ILE A 24 -26.84 -19.25 23.16
CA ILE A 24 -25.55 -19.66 22.64
C ILE A 24 -24.47 -19.05 23.51
N LYS A 25 -24.02 -19.81 24.51
CA LYS A 25 -22.63 -19.74 24.99
C LYS A 25 -21.72 -20.14 23.82
N ILE A 26 -21.57 -19.26 22.84
CA ILE A 26 -20.47 -19.25 21.89
C ILE A 26 -19.27 -18.80 22.74
N LYS A 27 -18.80 -19.70 23.62
CA LYS A 27 -17.38 -19.76 23.94
C LYS A 27 -16.68 -20.30 22.68
N THR A 28 -16.82 -19.63 21.55
CA THR A 28 -16.00 -19.99 20.39
C THR A 28 -14.64 -19.37 20.65
N LYS A 29 -13.68 -20.25 20.90
CA LYS A 29 -12.27 -19.94 21.11
C LYS A 29 -11.65 -19.14 19.94
N ASN A 30 -12.39 -18.93 18.85
CA ASN A 30 -11.94 -18.33 17.58
C ASN A 30 -12.60 -16.98 17.26
N ASN A 31 -13.46 -16.42 18.11
CA ASN A 31 -14.03 -15.07 17.89
C ASN A 31 -12.96 -13.97 17.79
N TRP A 32 -11.78 -14.19 18.38
CA TRP A 32 -10.64 -13.29 18.27
C TRP A 32 -10.17 -13.07 16.82
N LEU A 33 -10.39 -14.02 15.90
CA LEU A 33 -10.06 -13.83 14.48
C LEU A 33 -11.00 -12.81 13.81
N GLY A 34 -12.29 -12.86 14.12
CA GLY A 34 -13.27 -11.88 13.64
C GLY A 34 -13.01 -10.49 14.22
N PHE A 35 -12.77 -10.41 15.54
CA PHE A 35 -12.38 -9.15 16.18
C PHE A 35 -11.04 -8.63 15.66
N GLY A 36 -10.05 -9.50 15.46
CA GLY A 36 -8.74 -9.17 14.90
C GLY A 36 -8.85 -8.64 13.47
N SER A 37 -9.70 -9.23 12.64
CA SER A 37 -10.00 -8.73 11.30
C SER A 37 -10.56 -7.31 11.33
N LEU A 38 -11.58 -7.04 12.17
CA LEU A 38 -12.16 -5.71 12.32
C LEU A 38 -11.15 -4.69 12.85
N PHE A 39 -10.35 -5.08 13.83
CA PHE A 39 -9.29 -4.22 14.38
C PHE A 39 -8.26 -3.84 13.31
N LEU A 40 -7.77 -4.81 12.53
CA LEU A 40 -6.85 -4.56 11.42
C LEU A 40 -7.49 -3.70 10.32
N LEU A 41 -8.80 -3.85 10.08
CA LEU A 41 -9.53 -3.04 9.10
C LEU A 41 -9.57 -1.56 9.54
N VAL A 42 -9.89 -1.30 10.81
CA VAL A 42 -9.90 0.07 11.36
C VAL A 42 -8.49 0.69 11.29
N LEU A 43 -7.45 -0.06 11.69
CA LEU A 43 -6.06 0.40 11.52
C LEU A 43 -5.71 0.64 10.05
N GLY A 44 -6.17 -0.23 9.15
CA GLY A 44 -6.01 -0.10 7.70
C GLY A 44 -6.60 1.22 7.20
N ILE A 45 -7.84 1.55 7.59
CA ILE A 45 -8.50 2.82 7.24
C ILE A 45 -7.70 4.02 7.76
N ILE A 46 -7.32 4.01 9.05
CA ILE A 46 -6.54 5.11 9.64
C ILE A 46 -5.21 5.28 8.89
N SER A 47 -4.49 4.19 8.65
CA SER A 47 -3.23 4.22 7.92
C SER A 47 -3.37 4.66 6.46
N LEU A 48 -4.51 4.38 5.81
CA LEU A 48 -4.80 4.85 4.46
C LEU A 48 -4.98 6.37 4.42
N PHE A 49 -5.67 6.96 5.42
CA PHE A 49 -5.76 8.42 5.54
C PHE A 49 -4.39 9.07 5.72
N ILE A 50 -3.53 8.47 6.54
CA ILE A 50 -2.15 8.93 6.72
C ILE A 50 -1.37 8.81 5.40
N ALA A 51 -1.46 7.66 4.72
CA ALA A 51 -0.79 7.42 3.44
C ALA A 51 -1.22 8.44 2.37
N ASN A 52 -2.51 8.79 2.29
CA ASN A 52 -3.01 9.83 1.39
C ASN A 52 -2.42 11.22 1.69
N SER A 53 -2.26 11.56 2.97
CA SER A 53 -1.62 12.81 3.37
C SER A 53 -0.15 12.83 2.98
N VAL A 54 0.56 11.73 3.21
CA VAL A 54 1.97 11.55 2.81
C VAL A 54 2.11 11.64 1.29
N HIS A 55 1.26 10.95 0.53
CA HIS A 55 1.22 10.99 -0.94
C HIS A 55 1.15 12.42 -1.46
N LYS A 56 0.21 13.21 -0.95
CA LYS A 56 0.01 14.59 -1.39
C LYS A 56 1.25 15.45 -1.14
N ASN A 57 1.82 15.36 0.07
CA ASN A 57 3.00 16.14 0.44
C ASN A 57 4.25 15.71 -0.34
N TYR A 58 4.42 14.40 -0.54
CA TYR A 58 5.47 13.85 -1.38
C TYR A 58 5.34 14.33 -2.82
N GLY A 59 4.13 14.32 -3.39
CA GLY A 59 3.87 14.82 -4.74
C GLY A 59 4.25 16.29 -4.93
N ILE A 60 4.01 17.15 -3.92
CA ILE A 60 4.45 18.55 -3.95
C ILE A 60 5.98 18.65 -3.96
N SER A 61 6.67 17.93 -3.06
CA SER A 61 8.13 17.93 -3.01
C SER A 61 8.77 17.39 -4.29
N ARG A 62 8.22 16.31 -4.84
CA ARG A 62 8.67 15.71 -6.11
C ARG A 62 8.44 16.66 -7.28
N ASN A 63 7.30 17.32 -7.38
CA ASN A 63 7.05 18.29 -8.45
C ASN A 63 8.04 19.47 -8.39
N ASN A 64 8.37 19.95 -7.18
CA ASN A 64 9.38 20.98 -7.02
C ASN A 64 10.77 20.51 -7.49
N LEU A 65 11.15 19.26 -7.17
CA LEU A 65 12.37 18.63 -7.67
C LEU A 65 12.38 18.53 -9.20
N LEU A 66 11.28 18.05 -9.81
CA LEU A 66 11.17 17.94 -11.27
C LEU A 66 11.27 19.30 -11.97
N ASN A 67 10.63 20.34 -11.43
CA ASN A 67 10.75 21.70 -11.95
C ASN A 67 12.20 22.23 -11.93
N MET A 68 13.03 21.78 -10.99
CA MET A 68 14.47 22.12 -10.98
C MET A 68 15.25 21.38 -12.07
N ILE A 69 14.80 20.19 -12.46
CA ILE A 69 15.44 19.33 -13.47
C ILE A 69 15.10 19.77 -14.90
N GLU A 70 13.89 20.29 -15.14
CA GLU A 70 13.43 20.73 -16.47
C GLU A 70 14.08 22.02 -16.98
N VAL A 71 15.03 22.61 -16.25
CA VAL A 71 15.71 23.84 -16.68
C VAL A 71 16.70 23.54 -17.81
N ASN A 72 16.62 24.28 -18.92
CA ASN A 72 17.40 24.05 -20.14
C ASN A 72 18.93 23.89 -19.95
N ASN A 73 19.51 24.49 -18.92
CA ASN A 73 20.89 24.34 -18.51
C ASN A 73 20.97 24.17 -16.98
N LEU A 74 21.69 23.15 -16.50
CA LEU A 74 22.01 22.95 -15.09
C LEU A 74 23.40 23.51 -14.78
N SER A 75 23.47 24.52 -13.91
CA SER A 75 24.72 24.97 -13.28
C SER A 75 25.11 24.06 -12.10
N THR A 76 26.37 24.12 -11.67
CA THR A 76 26.83 23.38 -10.48
C THR A 76 25.98 23.69 -9.24
N GLN A 77 25.60 24.95 -9.05
CA GLN A 77 24.73 25.36 -7.93
C GLN A 77 23.33 24.73 -8.01
N GLN A 78 22.78 24.54 -9.22
CA GLN A 78 21.50 23.85 -9.40
C GLN A 78 21.64 22.35 -9.13
N ILE A 79 22.75 21.74 -9.53
CA ILE A 79 23.06 20.33 -9.24
C ILE A 79 23.13 20.09 -7.73
N ASP A 80 23.78 20.98 -6.98
CA ASP A 80 23.83 20.90 -5.51
C ASP A 80 22.43 21.05 -4.87
N LYS A 81 21.60 21.95 -5.41
CA LYS A 81 20.20 22.09 -4.97
C LYS A 81 19.38 20.82 -5.22
N ILE A 82 19.54 20.19 -6.38
CA ILE A 82 18.90 18.90 -6.69
C ILE A 82 19.35 17.84 -5.69
N GLY A 83 20.65 17.73 -5.42
CA GLY A 83 21.17 16.77 -4.45
C GLY A 83 20.62 16.95 -3.04
N ASN A 84 20.51 18.21 -2.58
CA ASN A 84 19.90 18.53 -1.30
C ASN A 84 18.40 18.21 -1.27
N ALA A 85 17.68 18.50 -2.36
CA ALA A 85 16.25 18.19 -2.47
C ALA A 85 15.99 16.67 -2.43
N VAL A 86 16.77 15.86 -3.15
CA VAL A 86 16.67 14.39 -3.10
C VAL A 86 16.93 13.88 -1.68
N LYS A 87 17.97 14.40 -1.02
CA LYS A 87 18.29 14.03 0.37
C LYS A 87 17.15 14.40 1.32
N GLU A 88 16.55 15.58 1.17
CA GLU A 88 15.41 16.01 1.97
C GLU A 88 14.19 15.11 1.74
N ILE A 89 13.88 14.79 0.48
CA ILE A 89 12.77 13.91 0.12
C ILE A 89 12.96 12.52 0.72
N ASN A 90 14.14 11.91 0.54
CA ASN A 90 14.44 10.59 1.08
C ASN A 90 14.36 10.56 2.61
N ASN A 91 14.86 11.60 3.29
CA ASN A 91 14.80 11.67 4.75
C ASN A 91 13.39 11.92 5.27
N ARG A 92 12.66 12.85 4.66
CA ARG A 92 11.34 13.29 5.14
C ARG A 92 10.25 12.27 4.85
N PHE A 93 10.33 11.63 3.68
CA PHE A 93 9.34 10.67 3.22
C PHE A 93 9.86 9.25 3.26
N HIS A 94 11.01 8.95 3.85
CA HIS A 94 11.55 7.58 3.93
C HIS A 94 11.54 6.84 2.57
N THR A 95 11.90 7.57 1.52
CA THR A 95 11.96 7.05 0.13
C THR A 95 13.38 6.70 -0.28
N ASP A 96 13.47 5.92 -1.36
CA ASP A 96 14.71 5.57 -2.04
C ASP A 96 14.77 6.28 -3.41
N GLU A 97 14.53 7.59 -3.47
CA GLU A 97 14.71 8.33 -4.72
C GLU A 97 16.19 8.37 -5.12
N TYR A 98 16.41 8.19 -6.41
CA TYR A 98 17.70 8.21 -7.04
C TYR A 98 17.70 9.13 -8.26
N ILE A 99 18.70 9.99 -8.34
CA ILE A 99 18.95 10.85 -9.49
C ILE A 99 20.38 10.65 -9.98
N ALA A 100 20.52 10.49 -11.29
CA ALA A 100 21.81 10.52 -11.97
C ALA A 100 21.80 11.61 -13.06
N ILE A 101 22.82 12.46 -13.08
CA ILE A 101 22.98 13.55 -14.04
C ILE A 101 24.21 13.28 -14.91
N TYR A 102 24.04 13.38 -16.22
CA TYR A 102 25.06 13.14 -17.23
C TYR A 102 25.25 14.42 -18.06
N THR A 103 26.49 14.90 -18.19
CA THR A 103 26.82 16.18 -18.86
C THR A 103 27.24 16.04 -20.32
N SER A 104 27.30 14.81 -20.85
CA SER A 104 27.53 14.56 -22.28
C SER A 104 26.28 14.00 -22.96
N LYS A 105 25.98 14.51 -24.15
CA LYS A 105 24.94 13.99 -25.06
C LYS A 105 25.32 12.66 -25.71
N ASP A 106 26.55 12.19 -25.53
CA ASP A 106 26.99 10.91 -26.08
C ASP A 106 26.20 9.77 -25.43
N ASN A 107 25.12 9.40 -26.12
CA ASN A 107 24.07 8.43 -25.79
C ASN A 107 24.54 7.00 -25.50
N LYS A 108 25.84 6.75 -25.34
CA LYS A 108 26.30 5.52 -24.70
C LYS A 108 26.28 5.83 -23.22
N PHE A 109 25.36 5.23 -22.47
CA PHE A 109 25.43 5.14 -21.01
C PHE A 109 26.90 4.98 -20.60
N SER A 110 27.60 6.09 -20.31
CA SER A 110 28.86 6.02 -19.61
C SER A 110 28.45 5.39 -18.29
N LYS A 111 29.03 4.23 -17.95
CA LYS A 111 28.58 3.45 -16.78
C LYS A 111 28.55 4.27 -15.48
N VAL A 112 29.20 5.43 -15.46
CA VAL A 112 29.29 6.32 -14.34
C VAL A 112 28.65 7.66 -14.68
N PRO A 113 27.65 8.12 -13.92
CA PRO A 113 27.09 9.45 -14.06
C PRO A 113 28.07 10.52 -13.55
N ASN A 114 28.02 11.72 -14.11
CA ASN A 114 28.82 12.86 -13.63
C ASN A 114 28.43 13.24 -12.20
N TYR A 115 27.14 13.14 -11.88
CA TYR A 115 26.61 13.36 -10.54
C TYR A 115 25.56 12.29 -10.21
N SER A 116 25.56 11.81 -8.97
CA SER A 116 24.55 10.86 -8.48
C SER A 116 24.11 11.21 -7.07
N PHE A 117 22.80 11.09 -6.84
CA PHE A 117 22.16 11.42 -5.57
C PHE A 117 21.17 10.31 -5.19
N PRO A 118 21.22 9.81 -3.94
CA PRO A 118 22.25 10.05 -2.93
C PRO A 118 23.63 9.56 -3.38
N SER A 119 24.71 10.14 -2.83
CA SER A 119 26.07 9.80 -3.27
C SER A 119 26.34 8.31 -3.03
N LYS A 120 26.88 7.63 -4.05
CA LYS A 120 27.12 6.16 -4.09
C LYS A 120 25.88 5.29 -4.33
N ALA A 121 24.69 5.86 -4.50
CA ALA A 121 23.57 5.06 -5.00
C ALA A 121 23.84 4.64 -6.46
N GLN A 122 23.63 3.37 -6.74
CA GLN A 122 23.68 2.82 -8.08
C GLN A 122 22.26 2.55 -8.55
N LEU A 123 22.02 2.74 -9.85
CA LEU A 123 20.82 2.25 -10.51
C LEU A 123 20.67 0.77 -10.20
N LYS A 124 19.65 0.43 -9.43
CA LYS A 124 19.29 -0.96 -9.17
C LYS A 124 18.55 -1.44 -10.41
N ASP A 125 19.23 -2.18 -11.28
CA ASP A 125 18.63 -2.82 -12.44
C ASP A 125 18.44 -4.33 -12.19
N ASN A 126 17.30 -4.69 -11.61
CA ASN A 126 16.85 -6.05 -11.48
C ASN A 126 15.34 -6.16 -11.79
N LEU A 127 14.83 -7.39 -11.91
CA LEU A 127 13.46 -7.64 -12.35
C LEU A 127 12.42 -7.02 -11.40
N LEU A 128 12.70 -7.01 -10.09
CA LEU A 128 11.85 -6.37 -9.08
C LEU A 128 11.86 -4.84 -9.18
N THR A 129 13.04 -4.26 -9.40
CA THR A 129 13.18 -2.80 -9.48
C THR A 129 12.64 -2.24 -10.79
N ARG A 130 12.64 -3.00 -11.90
CA ARG A 130 11.98 -2.58 -13.14
C ARG A 130 10.47 -2.43 -13.01
N VAL A 131 9.85 -3.20 -12.13
CA VAL A 131 8.39 -3.19 -11.94
C VAL A 131 8.00 -2.18 -10.85
N ALA A 132 8.76 -2.10 -9.77
CA ALA A 132 8.43 -1.25 -8.62
C ALA A 132 9.03 0.16 -8.67
N TYR A 133 10.12 0.36 -9.41
CA TYR A 133 10.83 1.64 -9.49
C TYR A 133 10.85 2.16 -10.93
N PRO A 134 9.83 2.94 -11.35
CA PRO A 134 9.87 3.64 -12.63
C PRO A 134 11.17 4.42 -12.80
N ILE A 135 11.67 4.41 -14.05
CA ILE A 135 12.84 5.18 -14.46
C ILE A 135 12.38 6.20 -15.49
N GLU A 136 12.51 7.47 -15.14
CA GLU A 136 12.21 8.61 -16.01
C GLU A 136 13.51 9.22 -16.53
N ARG A 137 13.48 9.69 -17.78
CA ARG A 137 14.60 10.40 -18.40
C ARG A 137 14.17 11.80 -18.81
N TYR A 138 14.90 12.81 -18.34
CA TYR A 138 14.72 14.20 -18.70
C TYR A 138 15.90 14.66 -19.54
N ASN A 139 15.64 15.17 -20.75
CA ASN A 139 16.68 15.64 -21.67
C ASN A 139 16.76 17.16 -21.65
N GLY A 140 17.90 17.70 -21.21
CA GLY A 140 18.24 19.12 -21.29
C GLY A 140 19.05 19.44 -22.54
N LYS A 141 19.50 20.71 -22.66
CA LYS A 141 20.30 21.15 -23.82
C LYS A 141 21.68 20.51 -23.85
N ASN A 142 22.32 20.40 -22.69
CA ASN A 142 23.69 19.91 -22.51
C ASN A 142 23.80 18.76 -21.48
N PHE A 143 22.67 18.22 -21.03
CA PHE A 143 22.66 17.16 -20.03
C PHE A 143 21.46 16.22 -20.25
N PHE A 144 21.50 15.05 -19.63
CA PHE A 144 20.28 14.29 -19.35
C PHE A 144 20.28 13.82 -17.90
N VAL A 145 19.08 13.72 -17.34
CA VAL A 145 18.85 13.26 -15.96
C VAL A 145 18.07 11.95 -16.02
N VAL A 146 18.52 10.97 -15.25
CA VAL A 146 17.79 9.74 -14.97
C VAL A 146 17.27 9.82 -13.56
N HIS A 147 15.96 9.67 -13.39
CA HIS A 147 15.28 9.70 -12.11
C HIS A 147 14.62 8.34 -11.87
N GLN A 148 14.91 7.72 -10.74
CA GLN A 148 14.34 6.44 -10.32
C GLN A 148 13.73 6.61 -8.93
N TYR A 149 12.48 6.20 -8.76
CA TYR A 149 11.73 6.39 -7.51
C TYR A 149 10.68 5.30 -7.33
N PHE A 150 10.14 5.14 -6.12
CA PHE A 150 9.04 4.19 -5.85
C PHE A 150 7.74 4.96 -5.56
N PRO A 151 6.84 5.11 -6.56
CA PRO A 151 5.70 6.02 -6.49
C PRO A 151 4.76 5.73 -5.33
N ASP A 152 4.50 4.47 -4.99
CA ASP A 152 3.37 4.08 -4.12
C ASP A 152 3.80 3.43 -2.81
N TRP A 153 5.05 3.64 -2.39
CA TRP A 153 5.64 2.97 -1.22
C TRP A 153 4.81 3.16 0.06
N TYR A 154 4.17 4.34 0.23
CA TYR A 154 3.34 4.69 1.39
C TYR A 154 2.04 3.88 1.48
N TYR A 155 1.59 3.26 0.40
CA TYR A 155 0.41 2.39 0.41
C TYR A 155 0.71 0.94 0.81
N LEU A 156 1.98 0.53 0.88
CA LEU A 156 2.33 -0.85 1.25
C LEU A 156 1.80 -1.25 2.62
N PHE A 157 1.88 -0.34 3.60
CA PHE A 157 1.40 -0.60 4.96
C PHE A 157 -0.13 -0.76 5.05
N PRO A 158 -0.97 0.17 4.57
CA PRO A 158 -2.43 -0.02 4.57
C PRO A 158 -2.86 -1.25 3.76
N ILE A 159 -2.27 -1.50 2.58
CA ILE A 159 -2.58 -2.69 1.77
C ILE A 159 -2.27 -3.98 2.55
N SER A 160 -1.17 -4.00 3.29
CA SER A 160 -0.81 -5.15 4.13
C SER A 160 -1.82 -5.38 5.25
N LEU A 161 -2.29 -4.31 5.91
CA LEU A 161 -3.33 -4.39 6.95
C LEU A 161 -4.66 -4.91 6.40
N PHE A 162 -5.10 -4.42 5.24
CA PHE A 162 -6.32 -4.92 4.59
C PHE A 162 -6.18 -6.39 4.17
N SER A 163 -5.01 -6.77 3.64
CA SER A 163 -4.74 -8.16 3.24
C SER A 163 -4.78 -9.10 4.43
N LEU A 164 -4.14 -8.73 5.55
CA LEU A 164 -4.17 -9.51 6.79
C LEU A 164 -5.58 -9.58 7.38
N SER A 165 -6.32 -8.45 7.37
CA SER A 165 -7.72 -8.41 7.80
C SER A 165 -8.59 -9.37 7.01
N ALA A 166 -8.44 -9.42 5.68
CA ALA A 166 -9.16 -10.34 4.80
C ALA A 166 -8.83 -11.80 5.09
N ILE A 167 -7.54 -12.13 5.29
CA ILE A 167 -7.11 -13.50 5.67
C ILE A 167 -7.77 -13.93 6.98
N PHE A 168 -7.77 -13.06 7.99
CA PHE A 168 -8.39 -13.36 9.29
C PHE A 168 -9.90 -13.60 9.14
N LEU A 169 -10.57 -12.78 8.31
CA LEU A 169 -12.00 -12.92 8.05
C LEU A 169 -12.33 -14.23 7.33
N ILE A 170 -11.54 -14.61 6.34
CA ILE A 170 -11.72 -15.87 5.59
C ILE A 170 -11.58 -17.05 6.53
N ILE A 171 -10.50 -17.10 7.33
CA ILE A 171 -10.26 -18.18 8.29
C ILE A 171 -11.40 -18.26 9.30
N TRP A 172 -11.83 -17.11 9.85
CA TRP A 172 -12.94 -17.05 10.79
C TRP A 172 -14.24 -17.57 10.17
N THR A 173 -14.57 -17.15 8.95
CA THR A 173 -15.77 -17.57 8.21
C THR A 173 -15.80 -19.08 8.01
N VAL A 174 -14.67 -19.68 7.60
CA VAL A 174 -14.55 -21.14 7.43
C VAL A 174 -14.84 -21.88 8.74
N PHE A 175 -14.34 -21.37 9.88
CA PHE A 175 -14.66 -21.95 11.18
C PHE A 175 -16.14 -21.84 11.54
N GLN A 176 -16.79 -20.69 11.29
CA GLN A 176 -18.22 -20.51 11.56
C GLN A 176 -19.07 -21.46 10.72
N VAL A 177 -18.79 -21.58 9.42
CA VAL A 177 -19.49 -22.51 8.53
C VAL A 177 -19.37 -23.95 9.03
N LYS A 178 -18.16 -24.38 9.42
CA LYS A 178 -17.93 -25.73 9.97
C LYS A 178 -18.74 -25.99 11.25
N LEU A 179 -18.83 -24.99 12.14
CA LEU A 179 -19.63 -25.11 13.37
C LEU A 179 -21.13 -25.24 13.05
N ILE A 180 -21.65 -24.44 12.13
CA ILE A 180 -23.05 -24.49 11.69
C ILE A 180 -23.37 -25.87 11.09
N PHE A 181 -22.54 -26.37 10.18
CA PHE A 181 -22.75 -27.70 9.57
C PHE A 181 -22.73 -28.82 10.61
N ASN A 182 -21.79 -28.80 11.55
CA ASN A 182 -21.74 -29.79 12.64
C ASN A 182 -23.00 -29.72 13.52
N HIS A 183 -23.48 -28.52 13.83
CA HIS A 183 -24.69 -28.35 14.62
C HIS A 183 -25.93 -28.89 13.91
N ILE A 184 -26.10 -28.59 12.62
CA ILE A 184 -27.20 -29.12 11.80
C ILE A 184 -27.16 -30.66 11.72
N LYS A 185 -25.96 -31.23 11.54
CA LYS A 185 -25.79 -32.70 11.52
C LYS A 185 -26.18 -33.34 12.85
N ASN A 186 -25.79 -32.73 13.98
CA ASN A 186 -26.15 -33.22 15.31
C ASN A 186 -27.66 -33.14 15.56
N ILE A 187 -28.34 -32.07 15.14
CA ILE A 187 -29.80 -31.95 15.25
C ILE A 187 -30.48 -33.08 14.46
N LYS A 188 -30.08 -33.34 13.22
CA LYS A 188 -30.65 -34.43 12.41
C LYS A 188 -30.49 -35.82 13.02
N LEU A 189 -29.46 -36.05 13.84
CA LEU A 189 -29.24 -37.32 14.53
C LEU A 189 -30.12 -37.48 15.79
N ILE A 190 -30.57 -36.37 16.39
CA ILE A 190 -31.42 -36.39 17.59
C ILE A 190 -32.90 -36.65 17.23
N PHE A 191 -33.33 -36.24 16.03
CA PHE A 191 -34.71 -36.39 15.55
C PHE A 191 -34.95 -37.68 14.72
N LYS A 192 -34.06 -38.67 14.84
CA LYS A 192 -34.14 -39.95 14.13
C LYS A 192 -34.15 -41.10 15.14
#